data_AF-A0A6A5FQX8-F1
#
_entry.id   AF-A0A6A5FQX8-F1
#
_cell.length_a   1.000
_cell.length_b   1.000
_cell.length_c   1.000
_cell.angle_alpha   90.00
_cell.angle_beta   90.00
_cell.angle_gamma   90.00
#
_symmetry.space_group_name_H-M   'P 1'
#
loop_
_entity.id
_entity.type
_entity.pdbx_description
1 polymer ?
#
loop_
_entity_poly.entity_id
_entity_poly.type
_entity_poly.pdbx_seq_one_letter_code
_entity_poly.pdbx_strand_id
1 'polypeptide(L)'
;MLWKIGRICITNCVSPVFCLCLCHPTPRSVEYTCSFLPKFSIHIETKYEDNKGCNDNIFDTELKEQEREVCFVDIAYDEIPERYYKESEDLRYFKSEKTSRGILQEGWRDTQDPIMCSYKLVTVKFEVWGLQTRVEQFVHKVVRDVLLLGHRQAFAWVDEWIDMTLDDVRDYESQMHEKTNIKVCHEQQVHSTTNPSSLDDIEIHDKAST
;
A
#
# COMPACT_ATOMS: atom_id res chain seq x y z
N MET A 1 17.75 -2.33 -25.83
CA MET A 1 17.77 -3.20 -24.65
C MET A 1 17.16 -2.39 -23.52
N LEU A 2 15.89 -2.68 -23.20
CA LEU A 2 15.12 -1.95 -22.20
C LEU A 2 15.59 -2.39 -20.82
N TRP A 3 16.07 -1.43 -20.05
CA TRP A 3 16.41 -1.61 -18.66
C TRP A 3 15.13 -1.84 -17.85
N LYS A 4 15.05 -3.01 -17.24
CA LYS A 4 13.95 -3.50 -16.40
C LYS A 4 14.13 -2.90 -15.00
N ILE A 5 13.55 -1.73 -14.78
CA ILE A 5 13.44 -1.16 -13.44
C ILE A 5 12.32 -1.92 -12.72
N GLY A 6 12.67 -3.06 -12.12
CA GLY A 6 11.70 -3.96 -11.48
C GLY A 6 11.76 -3.93 -9.96
N ARG A 7 12.50 -2.98 -9.37
CA ARG A 7 12.77 -2.92 -7.92
C ARG A 7 12.84 -1.49 -7.48
N ILE A 8 11.82 -1.04 -6.74
CA ILE A 8 11.86 0.23 -6.04
C ILE A 8 12.04 -0.07 -4.56
N CYS A 9 13.12 0.45 -3.97
CA CYS A 9 13.25 0.50 -2.51
C CYS A 9 12.56 1.75 -2.00
N ILE A 10 11.40 1.58 -1.36
CA ILE A 10 10.68 2.69 -0.71
C ILE A 10 11.11 2.73 0.75
N THR A 11 11.73 3.86 1.13
CA THR A 11 12.11 4.16 2.50
C THR A 11 11.00 4.98 3.14
N ASN A 12 10.45 4.50 4.25
CA ASN A 12 9.40 5.21 4.95
C ASN A 12 9.69 5.24 6.46
N CYS A 13 9.88 6.44 6.99
CA CYS A 13 10.26 6.61 8.39
C CYS A 13 9.05 6.96 9.26
N VAL A 14 8.63 6.06 10.14
CA VAL A 14 7.48 6.25 11.06
C VAL A 14 7.79 5.63 12.42
N SER A 15 7.18 6.12 13.49
CA SER A 15 7.36 5.67 14.88
C SER A 15 7.34 4.13 15.08
N PRO A 16 8.19 3.56 15.96
CA PRO A 16 8.30 2.11 16.24
C PRO A 16 7.02 1.40 16.65
N VAL A 17 6.02 2.14 17.13
CA VAL A 17 4.75 1.55 17.59
C VAL A 17 3.82 1.19 16.39
N PHE A 18 4.00 1.78 15.20
CA PHE A 18 3.31 1.33 13.97
C PHE A 18 3.71 -0.12 13.63
N CYS A 19 4.91 -0.52 14.08
CA CYS A 19 5.37 -1.88 13.90
C CYS A 19 4.75 -2.88 14.87
N LEU A 20 4.16 -2.53 16.01
CA LEU A 20 3.63 -3.59 16.91
C LEU A 20 2.34 -4.24 16.41
N CYS A 21 1.52 -3.52 15.62
CA CYS A 21 0.26 -4.05 15.07
C CYS A 21 0.44 -4.71 13.69
N LEU A 22 1.44 -4.28 12.90
CA LEU A 22 1.73 -4.79 11.55
C LEU A 22 3.10 -5.46 11.41
N CYS A 23 4.00 -5.36 12.39
CA CYS A 23 5.32 -5.99 12.36
C CYS A 23 5.50 -6.88 13.60
N HIS A 24 5.34 -8.18 13.39
CA HIS A 24 6.37 -9.01 13.97
C HIS A 24 7.72 -8.58 13.38
N PRO A 25 8.82 -8.60 14.15
CA PRO A 25 10.17 -8.25 13.67
C PRO A 25 10.72 -9.22 12.60
N THR A 26 9.84 -10.01 11.98
CA THR A 26 10.15 -10.91 10.90
C THR A 26 9.98 -10.19 9.55
N PRO A 27 10.89 -10.42 8.59
CA PRO A 27 10.69 -9.97 7.21
C PRO A 27 9.32 -10.43 6.69
N ARG A 28 8.53 -9.50 6.15
CA ARG A 28 7.22 -9.81 5.55
C ARG A 28 7.33 -9.76 4.03
N SER A 29 6.92 -10.85 3.39
CA SER A 29 6.80 -10.97 1.94
C SER A 29 5.32 -11.14 1.59
N VAL A 30 4.81 -10.28 0.70
CA VAL A 30 3.43 -10.32 0.23
C VAL A 30 3.41 -10.39 -1.29
N GLU A 31 2.62 -11.29 -1.85
CA GLU A 31 2.41 -11.40 -3.29
C GLU A 31 0.93 -11.17 -3.63
N TYR A 32 0.69 -10.23 -4.54
CA TYR A 32 -0.62 -9.94 -5.12
C TYR A 32 -0.66 -10.47 -6.54
N THR A 33 -1.71 -11.22 -6.85
CA THR A 33 -1.99 -11.75 -8.20
C THR A 33 -3.41 -11.38 -8.61
N CYS A 34 -3.69 -11.44 -9.91
CA CYS A 34 -5.03 -11.21 -10.44
C CYS A 34 -5.42 -12.38 -11.34
N SER A 35 -6.50 -13.08 -11.01
CA SER A 35 -6.96 -14.25 -11.78
C SER A 35 -7.34 -13.91 -13.22
N PHE A 36 -7.79 -12.69 -13.48
CA PHE A 36 -8.10 -12.19 -14.82
C PHE A 36 -6.87 -11.79 -15.63
N LEU A 37 -5.73 -11.59 -14.97
CA LEU A 37 -4.44 -11.23 -15.57
C LEU A 37 -3.38 -12.24 -15.11
N PRO A 38 -3.38 -13.48 -15.62
CA PRO A 38 -2.58 -14.58 -15.09
C PRO A 38 -1.06 -14.39 -15.18
N LYS A 39 -0.58 -13.36 -15.89
CA LYS A 39 0.84 -12.97 -15.99
C LYS A 39 1.15 -11.65 -15.28
N PHE A 40 0.28 -11.23 -14.36
CA PHE A 40 0.45 -10.06 -13.52
C PHE A 40 0.73 -10.46 -12.07
N SER A 41 1.82 -9.97 -11.50
CA SER A 41 2.02 -10.04 -10.05
C SER A 41 2.73 -8.80 -9.50
N ILE A 42 2.44 -8.50 -8.24
CA ILE A 42 3.16 -7.53 -7.42
C ILE A 42 3.70 -8.28 -6.21
N HIS A 43 5.00 -8.32 -6.06
CA HIS A 43 5.67 -8.87 -4.88
C HIS A 43 6.26 -7.72 -4.07
N ILE A 44 6.01 -7.68 -2.76
CA ILE A 44 6.58 -6.68 -1.85
C ILE A 44 7.25 -7.39 -0.69
N GLU A 45 8.57 -7.25 -0.59
CA GLU A 45 9.33 -7.64 0.59
C GLU A 45 9.56 -6.41 1.47
N THR A 46 9.30 -6.50 2.77
CA THR A 46 9.51 -5.41 3.73
C THR A 46 10.50 -5.81 4.83
N LYS A 47 11.49 -4.94 5.05
CA LYS A 47 12.43 -4.98 6.18
C LYS A 47 12.40 -3.65 6.92
N TYR A 48 12.82 -3.65 8.18
CA TYR A 48 12.83 -2.46 9.03
C TYR A 48 14.19 -2.33 9.73
N GLU A 49 14.69 -1.11 9.84
CA GLU A 49 15.88 -0.79 10.63
C GLU A 49 15.71 0.55 11.35
N ASP A 50 16.29 0.68 12.53
CA ASP A 50 16.31 1.92 13.32
C ASP A 50 17.37 2.90 12.76
N ASN A 51 17.16 3.34 11.53
CA ASN A 51 18.03 4.29 10.83
C ASN A 51 17.23 5.23 9.91
N LYS A 52 17.96 6.12 9.22
CA LYS A 52 17.40 7.16 8.35
C LYS A 52 17.28 6.74 6.88
N GLY A 53 17.15 5.45 6.60
CA GLY A 53 17.09 4.95 5.22
C GLY A 53 18.45 4.85 4.53
N CYS A 54 19.54 4.64 5.30
CA CYS A 54 20.91 4.67 4.82
C CYS A 54 21.51 3.30 4.46
N ASN A 55 20.74 2.21 4.52
CA ASN A 55 21.21 0.87 4.18
C ASN A 55 20.84 0.46 2.76
N ASP A 56 21.74 0.71 1.81
CA ASP A 56 21.55 0.34 0.40
C ASP A 56 21.56 -1.18 0.14
N ASN A 57 22.00 -1.97 1.12
CA ASN A 57 22.22 -3.41 0.99
C ASN A 57 21.29 -4.26 1.87
N ILE A 58 20.18 -3.70 2.36
CA ILE A 58 19.27 -4.38 3.28
C ILE A 58 18.62 -5.65 2.68
N PHE A 59 18.48 -5.71 1.35
CA PHE A 59 17.95 -6.87 0.63
C PHE A 59 19.09 -7.70 0.01
N ASP A 60 19.05 -9.01 0.22
CA ASP A 60 20.13 -9.94 -0.10
C ASP A 60 20.65 -9.84 -1.53
N THR A 61 21.94 -10.14 -1.66
CA THR A 61 22.76 -9.84 -2.83
C THR A 61 22.63 -10.85 -3.99
N GLU A 62 21.85 -11.93 -3.86
CA GLU A 62 21.60 -12.87 -4.97
C GLU A 62 20.90 -12.22 -6.17
N LEU A 63 20.38 -11.01 -5.98
CA LEU A 63 19.64 -10.25 -6.96
C LEU A 63 20.45 -9.02 -7.45
N LYS A 64 21.79 -9.08 -7.36
CA LYS A 64 22.74 -8.02 -7.77
C LYS A 64 22.74 -7.72 -9.27
N GLU A 65 22.27 -8.65 -10.11
CA GLU A 65 22.28 -8.49 -11.57
C GLU A 65 21.06 -7.74 -12.12
N GLN A 66 20.08 -7.41 -11.29
CA GLN A 66 18.91 -6.61 -11.68
C GLN A 66 19.12 -5.16 -11.25
N GLU A 67 19.04 -4.24 -12.20
CA GLU A 67 19.04 -2.80 -11.92
C GLU A 67 17.89 -2.46 -10.97
N ARG A 68 18.21 -1.68 -9.93
CA ARG A 68 17.27 -1.25 -8.89
C ARG A 68 17.21 0.25 -8.89
N GLU A 69 16.01 0.81 -8.84
CA GLU A 69 15.80 2.22 -8.57
C GLU A 69 15.52 2.40 -7.07
N VAL A 70 16.16 3.37 -6.44
CA VAL A 70 15.86 3.72 -5.04
C VAL A 70 14.95 4.93 -5.06
N CYS A 71 13.78 4.84 -4.42
CA CYS A 71 12.83 5.93 -4.33
C CYS A 71 12.58 6.28 -2.86
N PHE A 72 13.15 7.40 -2.43
CA PHE A 72 12.87 7.93 -1.10
C PHE A 72 11.47 8.54 -1.08
N VAL A 73 10.69 8.20 -0.05
CA VAL A 73 9.35 8.75 0.16
C VAL A 73 9.39 9.70 1.36
N ASP A 74 9.05 10.96 1.13
CA ASP A 74 8.92 11.96 2.17
C ASP A 74 7.46 12.12 2.61
N ILE A 75 7.11 11.57 3.76
CA ILE A 75 5.74 11.61 4.28
C ILE A 75 5.21 13.03 4.55
N ALA A 76 6.09 14.02 4.70
CA ALA A 76 5.69 15.41 4.94
C ALA A 76 5.64 16.24 3.65
N TYR A 77 6.64 16.09 2.77
CA TYR A 77 6.86 17.00 1.65
C TYR A 77 6.62 16.43 0.26
N ASP A 78 6.49 15.11 0.08
CA ASP A 78 6.08 14.57 -1.21
C ASP A 78 4.62 14.95 -1.51
N GLU A 79 4.36 15.27 -2.77
CA GLU A 79 3.02 15.60 -3.23
C GLU A 79 2.08 14.39 -3.16
N ILE A 80 0.88 14.63 -2.61
CA ILE A 80 -0.24 13.70 -2.69
C ILE A 80 -1.31 14.29 -3.61
N PRO A 81 -2.10 13.47 -4.33
CA PRO A 81 -3.21 13.98 -5.11
C PRO A 81 -4.19 14.77 -4.23
N GLU A 82 -4.57 15.98 -4.67
CA GLU A 82 -5.42 16.91 -3.92
C GLU A 82 -6.69 16.27 -3.33
N ARG A 83 -7.31 15.35 -4.06
CA ARG A 83 -8.51 14.61 -3.61
C ARG A 83 -8.30 13.77 -2.34
N TYR A 84 -7.05 13.46 -1.99
CA TYR A 84 -6.68 12.73 -0.78
C TYR A 84 -6.09 13.64 0.29
N TYR A 85 -5.88 14.93 0.00
CA TYR A 85 -5.37 15.88 0.98
C TYR A 85 -6.41 16.13 2.08
N LYS A 86 -5.93 16.10 3.32
CA LYS A 86 -6.66 16.53 4.50
C LYS A 86 -5.71 17.30 5.40
N GLU A 87 -6.15 18.47 5.85
CA GLU A 87 -5.36 19.33 6.74
C GLU A 87 -4.97 18.60 8.04
N SER A 88 -5.87 17.77 8.59
CA SER A 88 -5.62 16.95 9.77
C SER A 88 -4.52 15.90 9.59
N GLU A 89 -4.22 15.52 8.34
CA GLU A 89 -3.17 14.56 7.98
C GLU A 89 -1.92 15.28 7.44
N ASP A 90 -1.83 16.61 7.56
CA ASP A 90 -0.67 17.38 7.10
C ASP A 90 0.42 17.47 8.15
N LEU A 91 1.48 16.67 7.96
CA LEU A 91 2.58 16.55 8.93
C LEU A 91 3.42 17.83 9.10
N ARG A 92 3.26 18.81 8.21
CA ARG A 92 3.85 20.15 8.32
C ARG A 92 3.10 21.05 9.30
N TYR A 93 1.96 20.60 9.81
CA TYR A 93 1.15 21.31 10.80
C TYR A 93 0.69 20.42 11.95
N PHE A 94 0.63 19.10 11.75
CA PHE A 94 0.28 18.12 12.76
C PHE A 94 1.35 18.03 13.85
N LYS A 95 0.89 18.04 15.10
CA LYS A 95 1.68 17.71 16.29
C LYS A 95 0.86 16.78 17.17
N SER A 96 1.44 15.65 17.54
CA SER A 96 0.82 14.68 18.44
C SER A 96 0.74 15.24 19.86
N GLU A 97 -0.42 15.12 20.48
CA GLU A 97 -0.64 15.50 21.88
C GLU A 97 0.00 14.50 22.85
N LYS A 98 -0.05 13.20 22.52
CA LYS A 98 0.44 12.14 23.40
C LYS A 98 1.96 11.98 23.36
N THR A 99 2.56 12.18 22.19
CA THR A 99 4.01 11.93 21.98
C THR A 99 4.82 13.20 21.77
N SER A 100 4.16 14.35 21.60
CA SER A 100 4.80 15.63 21.23
C SER A 100 5.58 15.62 19.91
N ARG A 101 5.48 14.54 19.11
CA ARG A 101 6.12 14.43 17.78
C ARG A 101 5.43 15.32 16.76
N GLY A 102 6.19 15.73 15.74
CA GLY A 102 5.79 16.81 14.85
C GLY A 102 5.95 18.17 15.53
N ILE A 103 5.84 19.29 14.84
CA ILE A 103 5.63 19.46 13.39
C ILE A 103 6.88 19.05 12.60
N LEU A 104 6.70 18.38 11.45
CA LEU A 104 7.81 17.99 10.58
C LEU A 104 8.22 19.15 9.66
N GLN A 105 9.44 19.66 9.86
CA GLN A 105 10.05 20.70 9.04
C GLN A 105 10.88 20.10 7.89
N GLU A 106 11.32 20.91 6.94
CA GLU A 106 12.19 20.45 5.87
C GLU A 106 13.49 19.88 6.46
N GLY A 107 13.92 18.71 5.96
CA GLY A 107 15.04 17.98 6.55
C GLY A 107 14.74 17.27 7.88
N TRP A 108 13.46 17.11 8.26
CA TRP A 108 13.05 16.47 9.53
C TRP A 108 13.73 15.12 9.80
N ARG A 109 14.05 14.34 8.76
CA ARG A 109 14.71 13.03 8.90
C ARG A 109 16.01 13.12 9.69
N ASP A 110 16.69 14.27 9.65
CA ASP A 110 17.95 14.45 10.37
C ASP A 110 17.80 14.82 11.83
N THR A 111 16.64 15.37 12.20
CA THR A 111 16.38 15.95 13.52
C THR A 111 15.41 15.13 14.38
N GLN A 112 14.64 14.22 13.78
CA GLN A 112 13.73 13.35 14.52
C GLN A 112 14.45 12.16 15.16
N ASP A 113 14.15 11.94 16.44
CA ASP A 113 14.56 10.77 17.23
C ASP A 113 13.43 10.38 18.19
N PRO A 114 13.07 9.10 18.32
CA PRO A 114 13.58 7.97 17.56
C PRO A 114 13.02 7.93 16.13
N ILE A 115 13.84 7.42 15.20
CA ILE A 115 13.50 7.19 13.80
C ILE A 115 13.81 5.75 13.41
N MET A 116 12.93 5.16 12.61
CA MET A 116 13.15 3.88 11.94
C MET A 116 12.78 4.05 10.49
N CYS A 117 13.29 3.18 9.62
CA CYS A 117 12.98 3.15 8.20
C CYS A 117 12.41 1.79 7.83
N SER A 118 11.23 1.79 7.21
CA SER A 118 10.69 0.66 6.44
C SER A 118 11.30 0.68 5.05
N TYR A 119 12.02 -0.38 4.70
CA TYR A 119 12.52 -0.62 3.36
C TYR A 119 11.57 -1.60 2.68
N LYS A 120 11.02 -1.21 1.52
CA LYS A 120 10.11 -2.06 0.75
C LYS A 120 10.69 -2.32 -0.62
N LEU A 121 11.00 -3.58 -0.93
CA LEU A 121 11.43 -4.02 -2.25
C LEU A 121 10.21 -4.45 -3.05
N VAL A 122 9.76 -3.59 -3.95
CA VAL A 122 8.59 -3.84 -4.80
C VAL A 122 9.05 -4.45 -6.12
N THR A 123 8.52 -5.61 -6.50
CA THR A 123 8.73 -6.24 -7.81
C THR A 123 7.39 -6.39 -8.54
N VAL A 124 7.23 -5.74 -9.68
CA VAL A 124 6.06 -5.90 -10.55
C VAL A 124 6.45 -6.74 -11.76
N LYS A 125 5.62 -7.74 -12.08
CA LYS A 125 5.75 -8.54 -13.31
C LYS A 125 4.50 -8.37 -14.14
N PHE A 126 4.65 -7.99 -15.40
CA PHE A 126 3.54 -7.96 -16.36
C PHE A 126 3.97 -8.41 -17.75
N GLU A 127 3.80 -9.70 -18.07
CA GLU A 127 4.34 -10.30 -19.30
C GLU A 127 3.35 -10.23 -20.48
N VAL A 128 2.90 -9.01 -20.81
CA VAL A 128 2.06 -8.74 -21.98
C VAL A 128 2.84 -7.93 -23.01
N TRP A 129 2.93 -8.48 -24.22
CA TRP A 129 3.67 -7.86 -25.31
C TRP A 129 3.13 -6.45 -25.63
N GLY A 130 4.03 -5.49 -25.80
CA GLY A 130 3.70 -4.10 -26.12
C GLY A 130 3.20 -3.25 -24.94
N LEU A 131 2.87 -3.84 -23.79
CA LEU A 131 2.34 -3.13 -22.62
C LEU A 131 3.16 -3.27 -21.34
N GLN A 132 4.07 -4.25 -21.29
CA GLN A 132 4.90 -4.56 -20.11
C GLN A 132 5.42 -3.33 -19.36
N THR A 133 6.32 -2.57 -19.97
CA THR A 133 7.01 -1.45 -19.31
C THR A 133 6.05 -0.38 -18.80
N ARG A 134 5.04 -0.02 -19.61
CA ARG A 134 4.09 1.02 -19.25
C ARG A 134 3.24 0.62 -18.05
N VAL A 135 2.81 -0.64 -17.99
CA VAL A 135 2.00 -1.14 -16.88
C VAL A 135 2.84 -1.34 -15.62
N GLU A 136 4.05 -1.91 -15.74
CA GLU A 136 4.96 -2.07 -14.59
C GLU A 136 5.28 -0.72 -13.95
N GLN A 137 5.65 0.29 -14.74
CA GLN A 137 5.90 1.66 -14.25
C GLN A 137 4.67 2.30 -13.61
N PHE A 138 3.50 2.12 -14.22
CA PHE A 138 2.25 2.65 -13.65
C PHE A 138 1.95 2.03 -12.29
N VAL A 139 2.08 0.71 -12.16
CA VAL A 139 1.83 0.00 -10.89
C VAL A 139 2.85 0.42 -9.83
N HIS A 140 4.12 0.57 -10.19
CA HIS A 140 5.13 1.11 -9.28
C HIS A 140 4.75 2.50 -8.73
N LYS A 141 4.27 3.39 -9.59
CA LYS A 141 3.77 4.71 -9.17
C LYS A 141 2.57 4.58 -8.21
N VAL A 142 1.60 3.73 -8.53
CA VAL A 142 0.43 3.49 -7.66
C VAL A 142 0.87 2.94 -6.29
N VAL A 143 1.79 1.98 -6.26
CA VAL A 143 2.32 1.42 -5.00
C VAL A 143 3.03 2.51 -4.18
N ARG A 144 3.84 3.36 -4.82
CA ARG A 144 4.46 4.52 -4.15
C ARG A 144 3.42 5.45 -3.53
N ASP A 145 2.40 5.83 -4.30
CA ASP A 145 1.37 6.78 -3.85
C ASP A 145 0.56 6.21 -2.66
N VAL A 146 0.21 4.92 -2.70
CA VAL A 146 -0.46 4.22 -1.59
C VAL A 146 0.42 4.19 -0.34
N LEU A 147 1.71 3.90 -0.51
CA LEU A 147 2.65 3.85 0.61
C LEU A 147 2.88 5.24 1.21
N LEU A 148 3.02 6.28 0.40
CA LEU A 148 3.13 7.66 0.86
C LEU A 148 1.90 8.05 1.70
N LEU A 149 0.69 7.88 1.16
CA LEU A 149 -0.55 8.25 1.84
C LEU A 149 -0.74 7.47 3.14
N GLY A 150 -0.54 6.15 3.10
CA GLY A 150 -0.74 5.28 4.26
C GLY A 150 0.19 5.60 5.43
N HIS A 151 1.47 5.93 5.17
CA HIS A 151 2.39 6.27 6.25
C HIS A 151 2.20 7.70 6.75
N ARG A 152 1.76 8.62 5.88
CA ARG A 152 1.34 9.96 6.31
C ARG A 152 0.18 9.87 7.31
N GLN A 153 -0.82 9.04 6.99
CA GLN A 153 -1.95 8.74 7.87
C GLN A 153 -1.50 8.06 9.16
N ALA A 154 -0.63 7.05 9.07
CA ALA A 154 -0.11 6.37 10.25
C ALA A 154 0.55 7.35 11.24
N PHE A 155 1.36 8.29 10.76
CA PHE A 155 1.95 9.32 11.61
C PHE A 155 0.91 10.28 12.17
N ALA A 156 0.01 10.79 11.33
CA ALA A 156 -1.02 11.76 11.75
C ALA A 156 -2.02 11.16 12.75
N TRP A 157 -2.26 9.85 12.71
CA TRP A 157 -3.18 9.17 13.62
C TRP A 157 -2.49 8.57 14.84
N VAL A 158 -1.21 8.92 15.11
CA VAL A 158 -0.44 8.33 16.22
C VAL A 158 -1.17 8.41 17.56
N ASP A 159 -1.88 9.51 17.82
CA ASP A 159 -2.61 9.67 19.07
C ASP A 159 -3.78 8.68 19.23
N GLU A 160 -4.31 8.15 18.12
CA GLU A 160 -5.40 7.18 18.13
C GLU A 160 -4.93 5.77 18.51
N TRP A 161 -3.73 5.38 18.09
CA TRP A 161 -3.27 3.99 18.18
C TRP A 161 -2.07 3.77 19.12
N ILE A 162 -1.35 4.81 19.57
CA ILE A 162 -0.13 4.66 20.37
C ILE A 162 -0.32 3.91 21.70
N ASP A 163 -1.51 4.00 22.30
CA ASP A 163 -1.85 3.36 23.58
C ASP A 163 -2.63 2.05 23.42
N MET A 164 -2.86 1.59 22.18
CA MET A 164 -3.59 0.35 21.94
C MET A 164 -2.76 -0.86 22.36
N THR A 165 -3.39 -1.78 23.08
CA THR A 165 -2.82 -3.11 23.35
C THR A 165 -3.00 -4.03 22.14
N LEU A 166 -2.28 -5.17 22.12
CA LEU A 166 -2.47 -6.17 21.07
C LEU A 166 -3.90 -6.72 21.02
N ASP A 167 -4.61 -6.76 22.15
CA ASP A 167 -6.00 -7.22 22.17
C ASP A 167 -6.95 -6.15 21.60
N ASP A 168 -6.72 -4.87 21.89
CA ASP A 168 -7.47 -3.76 21.26
C ASP A 168 -7.31 -3.79 19.73
N VAL A 169 -6.12 -4.13 19.25
CA VAL A 169 -5.82 -4.25 17.81
C VAL A 169 -6.60 -5.40 17.19
N ARG A 170 -6.61 -6.57 17.82
CA ARG A 170 -7.36 -7.74 17.33
C ARG A 170 -8.87 -7.46 17.28
N ASP A 171 -9.38 -6.79 18.30
CA ASP A 171 -10.79 -6.40 18.37
C ASP A 171 -11.13 -5.37 17.29
N TYR A 172 -10.24 -4.41 17.04
CA TYR A 172 -10.39 -3.44 15.97
C TYR A 172 -10.38 -4.11 14.59
N GLU A 173 -9.42 -5.00 14.33
CA GLU A 173 -9.32 -5.76 13.07
C GLU A 173 -10.59 -6.58 12.82
N SER A 174 -11.10 -7.29 13.83
CA SER A 174 -12.32 -8.09 13.75
C SER A 174 -13.54 -7.23 13.37
N GLN A 175 -13.72 -6.10 14.07
CA GLN A 175 -14.82 -5.17 13.80
C GLN A 175 -14.72 -4.52 12.42
N MET A 176 -13.52 -4.13 11.99
CA MET A 176 -13.32 -3.54 10.65
C MET A 176 -13.54 -4.55 9.54
N HIS A 177 -13.09 -5.79 9.73
CA HIS A 177 -13.33 -6.88 8.79
C HIS A 177 -14.83 -7.13 8.62
N GLU A 178 -15.60 -7.21 9.72
CA GLU A 178 -17.05 -7.37 9.65
C GLU A 178 -17.74 -6.20 8.94
N LYS A 179 -17.43 -4.95 9.31
CA LYS A 179 -18.00 -3.75 8.68
C LYS A 179 -17.69 -3.69 7.17
N THR A 180 -16.48 -4.10 6.78
CA THR A 180 -16.08 -4.14 5.37
C THR A 180 -16.90 -5.19 4.61
N ASN A 181 -17.05 -6.39 5.17
CA ASN A 181 -17.86 -7.46 4.56
C ASN A 181 -19.33 -7.04 4.38
N ILE A 182 -19.92 -6.38 5.39
CA ILE A 182 -21.29 -5.86 5.30
C ILE A 182 -21.43 -4.87 4.14
N LYS A 183 -20.50 -3.91 4.01
CA LYS A 183 -20.54 -2.90 2.93
C LYS A 183 -20.43 -3.54 1.55
N VAL A 184 -19.46 -4.44 1.35
CA VAL A 184 -19.25 -5.11 0.06
C VAL A 184 -20.48 -5.95 -0.33
N CYS A 185 -21.04 -6.72 0.60
CA CYS A 185 -22.25 -7.50 0.35
C CYS A 185 -23.46 -6.61 0.03
N HIS A 186 -23.62 -5.49 0.74
CA HIS A 186 -24.73 -4.56 0.52
C HIS A 186 -24.61 -3.86 -0.85
N GLU A 187 -23.42 -3.43 -1.25
CA GLU A 187 -23.16 -2.85 -2.59
C GLU A 187 -23.46 -3.85 -3.72
N GLN A 188 -23.13 -5.13 -3.53
CA GLN A 188 -23.48 -6.20 -4.48
C GLN A 188 -25.00 -6.39 -4.62
N GLN A 189 -25.74 -6.33 -3.51
CA GLN A 189 -27.21 -6.46 -3.52
C GLN A 189 -27.89 -5.27 -4.22
N VAL A 190 -27.42 -4.04 -3.95
CA VAL A 190 -27.91 -2.83 -4.63
C VAL A 190 -27.63 -2.90 -6.13
N HIS A 191 -26.44 -3.35 -6.55
CA HIS A 191 -26.12 -3.47 -7.97
C HIS A 191 -26.99 -4.53 -8.68
N SER A 192 -27.35 -5.61 -7.99
CA SER A 192 -28.20 -6.69 -8.51
C SER A 192 -29.68 -6.31 -8.61
N THR A 193 -30.16 -5.43 -7.72
CA THR A 193 -31.57 -4.98 -7.70
C THR A 193 -31.85 -3.80 -8.62
N THR A 194 -30.83 -3.02 -9.00
CA THR A 194 -30.99 -1.84 -9.88
C THR A 194 -30.86 -2.19 -11.37
N ASN A 195 -30.34 -3.38 -11.71
CA ASN A 195 -30.27 -3.89 -13.08
C ASN A 195 -30.80 -5.34 -13.13
N PRO A 196 -32.11 -5.58 -13.29
CA PRO A 196 -32.58 -6.90 -13.68
C PRO A 196 -32.10 -7.18 -15.10
N SER A 197 -31.08 -8.03 -15.25
CA SER A 197 -30.65 -8.54 -16.54
C SER A 197 -31.81 -9.32 -17.17
N SER A 198 -32.46 -8.75 -18.19
CA SER A 198 -33.45 -9.43 -19.02
C SER A 198 -32.74 -10.43 -19.94
N LEU A 199 -32.51 -11.64 -19.45
CA LEU A 199 -32.06 -12.78 -20.23
C LEU A 199 -32.84 -14.04 -19.79
N ASP A 200 -34.16 -13.98 -19.89
CA ASP A 200 -35.02 -15.16 -19.94
C ASP A 200 -36.20 -14.79 -20.84
N ASP A 201 -36.10 -15.17 -22.12
CA ASP A 201 -37.21 -15.49 -23.03
C ASP A 201 -36.64 -15.64 -24.46
N ILE A 202 -36.07 -16.82 -24.76
CA ILE A 202 -35.97 -17.30 -26.14
C ILE A 202 -36.81 -18.57 -26.23
N GLU A 203 -38.05 -18.36 -26.65
CA GLU A 203 -39.05 -19.37 -26.97
C GLU A 203 -38.57 -20.17 -28.20
N ILE A 204 -38.22 -21.44 -28.02
CA ILE A 204 -37.85 -22.36 -29.11
C ILE A 204 -39.14 -22.80 -29.81
N HIS A 205 -39.48 -22.13 -30.91
CA HIS A 205 -40.57 -22.52 -31.78
C HIS A 205 -40.08 -23.61 -32.75
N ASP A 206 -40.28 -24.87 -32.39
CA ASP A 206 -39.98 -26.00 -33.27
C ASP A 206 -41.09 -26.11 -34.33
N LYS A 207 -40.73 -25.88 -35.61
CA LYS A 207 -41.61 -26.12 -36.76
C LYS A 207 -41.03 -27.26 -37.58
N ALA A 208 -41.51 -28.47 -37.31
CA ALA A 208 -41.48 -29.55 -38.29
C ALA A 208 -42.53 -29.26 -39.37
N SER A 209 -42.13 -29.29 -40.64
CA SER A 209 -43.04 -29.44 -41.77
C SER A 209 -42.46 -30.48 -42.72
N THR A 210 -43.19 -31.58 -42.74
CA THR A 210 -43.51 -32.54 -43.81
C THR A 210 -42.67 -32.52 -45.09
#